data_AF-A0A382GEH0-F1
#
_entry.id   AF-A0A382GEH0-F1
#
_cell.length_a   1.000
_cell.length_b   1.000
_cell.length_c   1.000
_cell.angle_alpha   90.00
_cell.angle_beta   90.00
_cell.angle_gamma   90.00
#
_symmetry.space_group_name_H-M   'P 1'
#
loop_
_entity.id
_entity.type
_entity.pdbx_description
1 polymer ?
#
loop_
_entity_poly.entity_id
_entity_poly.type
_entity_poly.pdbx_seq_one_letter_code
_entity_poly.pdbx_strand_id
1 'polypeptide(L)'
;MAYTREIINVGITADDGSGDYLRDALIKANTNFSNLWTVGAVDTQLDLTGTTIASTVANYSIILDPAGTGKVVVASSVDPQTTDSVDLGSTTKSWNNLHSTTVYTDKTVLNAQASAPGSPVDGTLYYNSTTDTFVGYVDGVWTNLTGAVTASSTDTFTNKSGNISMWTNNSNYLTAETITLTSLKTVTAASSDFADFKTRIAAL
;
A
#
# COMPACT_ATOMS: atom_id res chain seq x y z
N MET A 1 27.61 30.62 19.86
CA MET A 1 28.63 30.88 20.89
C MET A 1 28.12 30.28 22.19
N ALA A 2 28.94 29.57 22.97
CA ALA A 2 28.53 29.22 24.32
C ALA A 2 28.52 30.53 25.12
N TYR A 3 27.35 31.19 25.13
CA TYR A 3 27.17 32.39 25.92
C TYR A 3 27.31 31.96 27.37
N THR A 4 28.46 32.30 27.95
CA THR A 4 28.67 32.06 29.37
C THR A 4 27.75 33.01 30.10
N ARG A 5 26.75 32.46 30.80
CA ARG A 5 25.79 33.24 31.54
C ARG A 5 26.55 34.13 32.51
N GLU A 6 26.54 35.43 32.25
CA GLU A 6 27.12 36.40 33.17
C GLU A 6 26.16 36.54 34.36
N ILE A 7 26.68 36.55 35.58
CA ILE A 7 25.84 36.54 36.79
C ILE A 7 26.14 37.80 37.59
N ILE A 8 25.11 38.62 37.75
CA ILE A 8 25.14 39.79 38.63
C ILE A 8 25.37 39.29 40.05
N ASN A 9 26.42 39.77 40.71
CA ASN A 9 26.69 39.55 42.12
C ASN A 9 25.96 40.64 42.92
N VAL A 10 25.24 40.28 43.97
CA VAL A 10 24.39 41.22 44.75
C VAL A 10 24.87 41.39 46.20
N GLY A 11 25.99 40.76 46.56
CA GLY A 11 26.53 40.76 47.91
C GLY A 11 25.92 39.67 48.79
N ILE A 12 26.30 39.65 50.08
CA ILE A 12 25.91 38.60 51.04
C ILE A 12 24.72 39.05 51.91
N THR A 13 24.69 40.33 52.28
CA THR A 13 23.68 40.98 53.12
C THR A 13 23.30 42.35 52.54
N ALA A 14 22.14 42.87 52.92
CA ALA A 14 21.65 44.14 52.39
C ALA A 14 22.66 45.27 52.68
N ASP A 15 22.98 46.03 51.64
CA ASP A 15 23.86 47.21 51.69
C ASP A 15 25.27 46.94 52.24
N ASP A 16 25.75 45.69 52.18
CA ASP A 16 27.05 45.30 52.73
C ASP A 16 28.25 45.66 51.84
N GLY A 17 27.98 46.25 50.67
CA GLY A 17 28.99 46.72 49.73
C GLY A 17 29.80 45.63 49.04
N SER A 18 29.47 44.35 49.23
CA SER A 18 30.16 43.21 48.60
C SER A 18 29.54 42.80 47.26
N GLY A 19 28.41 43.40 46.90
CA GLY A 19 27.74 43.23 45.62
C GLY A 19 28.34 44.05 44.48
N ASP A 20 27.96 43.70 43.27
CA ASP A 20 28.27 44.49 42.08
C ASP A 20 27.65 45.88 42.19
N TYR A 21 28.36 46.87 41.66
CA TYR A 21 27.75 48.17 41.44
C TYR A 21 26.61 48.05 40.43
N LEU A 22 25.59 48.92 40.58
CA LEU A 22 24.44 48.96 39.66
C LEU A 22 24.85 49.04 38.18
N ARG A 23 25.98 49.68 37.90
CA ARG A 23 26.54 49.77 36.55
C ARG A 23 27.00 48.41 36.04
N ASP A 24 27.76 47.66 36.85
CA ASP A 24 28.29 46.35 36.48
C ASP A 24 27.16 45.31 36.39
N ALA A 25 26.18 45.45 37.28
CA ALA A 25 24.95 44.68 37.24
C ALA A 25 24.18 44.90 35.91
N LEU A 26 23.97 46.14 35.49
CA LEU A 26 23.28 46.47 34.24
C LEU A 26 24.10 46.11 33.00
N ILE A 27 25.42 46.14 33.08
CA ILE A 27 26.31 45.63 32.04
C ILE A 27 26.05 44.14 31.85
N LYS A 28 26.11 43.33 32.90
CA LYS A 28 25.83 41.87 32.83
C LYS A 28 24.39 41.57 32.39
N ALA A 29 23.43 42.39 32.82
CA ALA A 29 22.05 42.28 32.37
C ALA A 29 21.94 42.48 30.85
N ASN A 30 22.52 43.57 30.33
CA ASN A 30 22.57 43.81 28.90
C ASN A 30 23.36 42.73 28.16
N THR A 31 24.43 42.19 28.76
CA THR A 31 25.16 41.06 28.19
C THR A 31 24.25 39.85 28.04
N ASN A 32 23.50 39.46 29.07
CA ASN A 32 22.60 38.31 29.00
C ASN A 32 21.38 38.50 28.09
N PHE A 33 20.78 39.69 28.04
CA PHE A 33 19.67 39.94 27.11
C PHE A 33 20.15 40.03 25.67
N SER A 34 21.34 40.60 25.45
CA SER A 34 22.05 40.49 24.18
C SER A 34 22.26 39.02 23.82
N ASN A 35 22.59 38.17 24.81
CA ASN A 35 22.76 36.73 24.62
C ASN A 35 21.44 35.99 24.30
N LEU A 36 20.34 36.24 25.03
CA LEU A 36 19.04 35.58 24.82
C LEU A 36 18.39 35.98 23.49
N TRP A 37 18.52 37.24 23.09
CA TRP A 37 18.12 37.71 21.77
C TRP A 37 18.98 37.10 20.65
N THR A 38 20.18 36.59 20.98
CA THR A 38 21.02 35.79 20.06
C THR A 38 20.77 34.27 20.04
N VAL A 39 19.90 33.64 20.86
CA VAL A 39 19.72 32.15 20.86
C VAL A 39 18.32 31.60 20.55
N GLY A 40 17.37 32.45 20.15
CA GLY A 40 16.21 32.00 19.37
C GLY A 40 14.91 31.80 20.15
N ALA A 41 13.90 32.58 19.77
CA ALA A 41 12.45 32.29 19.78
C ALA A 41 11.61 33.58 19.66
N VAL A 42 12.18 34.76 19.94
CA VAL A 42 11.43 36.01 19.84
C VAL A 42 11.39 36.47 18.38
N ASP A 43 10.18 36.44 17.79
CA ASP A 43 9.75 36.77 16.42
C ASP A 43 9.90 35.73 15.28
N THR A 44 9.74 34.41 15.49
CA THR A 44 9.75 33.48 14.34
C THR A 44 8.39 33.34 13.63
N GLN A 45 8.38 33.41 12.29
CA GLN A 45 7.31 32.89 11.41
C GLN A 45 7.85 31.74 10.53
N LEU A 46 8.64 30.92 11.22
CA LEU A 46 9.55 29.88 10.76
C LEU A 46 10.55 30.37 9.71
N ASP A 47 11.82 30.63 10.06
CA ASP A 47 12.78 30.73 8.95
C ASP A 47 14.24 30.43 9.29
N LEU A 48 14.76 29.41 8.59
CA LEU A 48 16.17 29.10 8.44
C LEU A 48 16.45 29.12 6.92
N THR A 49 16.45 30.30 6.30
CA THR A 49 16.47 30.44 4.83
C THR A 49 17.72 29.81 4.21
N GLY A 50 17.51 28.78 3.38
CA GLY A 50 18.54 28.06 2.62
C GLY A 50 19.13 26.83 3.33
N THR A 51 18.61 26.43 4.49
CA THR A 51 19.29 25.49 5.39
C THR A 51 18.62 24.13 5.55
N THR A 52 19.47 23.12 5.65
CA THR A 52 19.18 21.80 6.20
C THR A 52 19.03 21.90 7.72
N ILE A 53 17.97 21.33 8.28
CA ILE A 53 17.88 21.03 9.71
C ILE A 53 18.51 19.65 9.90
N ALA A 54 19.64 19.58 10.60
CA ALA A 54 20.40 18.35 10.85
C ALA A 54 20.74 18.23 12.35
N SER A 55 20.72 16.99 12.87
CA SER A 55 21.39 16.71 14.13
C SER A 55 22.90 16.62 13.89
N THR A 56 23.70 17.42 14.60
CA THR A 56 25.16 17.48 14.41
C THR A 56 25.94 16.50 15.29
N VAL A 57 25.23 15.71 16.11
CA VAL A 57 25.81 14.67 16.96
C VAL A 57 25.26 13.32 16.51
N ALA A 58 26.15 12.33 16.36
CA ALA A 58 25.77 11.00 15.91
C ALA A 58 24.71 10.36 16.83
N ASN A 59 23.76 9.65 16.24
CA ASN A 59 22.67 8.94 16.93
C ASN A 59 21.65 9.84 17.66
N TYR A 60 21.61 11.14 17.35
CA TYR A 60 20.57 12.04 17.84
C TYR A 60 19.55 12.37 16.75
N SER A 61 18.28 12.41 17.15
CA SER A 61 17.16 12.75 16.26
C SER A 61 16.89 14.25 16.23
N ILE A 62 16.32 14.71 15.12
CA ILE A 62 15.51 15.93 15.13
C ILE A 62 14.10 15.50 15.53
N ILE A 63 13.57 16.09 16.60
CA ILE A 63 12.22 15.81 17.08
C ILE A 63 11.36 17.02 16.74
N LEU A 64 10.30 16.81 15.94
CA LEU A 64 9.28 17.81 15.67
C LEU A 64 8.03 17.44 16.48
N ASP A 65 7.89 18.09 17.64
CA ASP A 65 6.82 17.81 18.60
C ASP A 65 5.91 19.04 18.74
N PRO A 66 4.84 19.16 17.92
CA PRO A 66 3.92 20.27 18.04
C PRO A 66 3.08 20.12 19.32
N ALA A 67 2.99 21.17 20.13
CA ALA A 67 2.24 21.14 21.37
C ALA A 67 0.72 20.95 21.15
N GLY A 68 0.09 20.11 21.98
CA GLY A 68 -1.36 19.94 22.02
C GLY A 68 -1.94 19.33 20.74
N THR A 69 -2.85 20.05 20.08
CA THR A 69 -3.49 19.62 18.81
C THR A 69 -2.73 20.07 17.56
N GLY A 70 -1.53 20.65 17.74
CA GLY A 70 -0.68 21.08 16.65
C GLY A 70 -0.31 19.93 15.72
N LYS A 71 0.05 20.28 14.49
CA LYS A 71 0.38 19.31 13.43
C LYS A 71 1.68 19.71 12.77
N VAL A 72 2.44 18.73 12.32
CA VAL A 72 3.47 18.95 11.30
C VAL A 72 2.74 18.95 9.95
N VAL A 73 2.67 20.13 9.32
CA VAL A 73 2.05 20.29 8.00
C VAL A 73 3.15 20.44 6.97
N VAL A 74 3.13 19.58 5.95
CA VAL A 74 4.00 19.72 4.78
C VAL A 74 3.14 20.16 3.61
N ALA A 75 3.43 21.33 3.05
CA ALA A 75 2.64 21.93 1.97
C ALA A 75 3.09 21.46 0.57
N SER A 76 4.19 20.72 0.49
CA SER A 76 4.81 20.21 -0.75
C SER A 76 5.15 18.73 -0.62
N SER A 77 5.81 18.16 -1.64
CA SER A 77 6.37 16.81 -1.58
C SER A 77 7.36 16.66 -0.42
N VAL A 78 7.41 15.45 0.12
CA VAL A 78 8.48 14.98 1.01
C VAL A 78 9.29 13.97 0.23
N ASP A 79 10.55 14.28 -0.03
CA ASP A 79 11.45 13.40 -0.77
C ASP A 79 12.51 12.83 0.18
N PRO A 80 12.73 11.50 0.18
CA PRO A 80 13.92 10.93 0.79
C PRO A 80 15.17 11.36 0.01
N GLN A 81 16.33 11.31 0.63
CA GLN A 81 17.57 11.64 -0.07
C GLN A 81 17.77 10.73 -1.29
N THR A 82 18.30 11.28 -2.38
CA THR A 82 18.26 10.71 -3.75
C THR A 82 18.85 9.31 -3.95
N THR A 83 19.51 8.74 -2.96
CA THR A 83 20.16 7.43 -3.04
C THR A 83 19.66 6.42 -2.01
N ASP A 84 18.84 6.85 -1.05
CA ASP A 84 18.61 6.09 0.18
C ASP A 84 17.14 5.74 0.34
N SER A 85 16.86 4.47 0.65
CA SER A 85 15.55 4.05 1.15
C SER A 85 15.47 4.40 2.63
N VAL A 86 14.46 5.15 3.03
CA VAL A 86 14.23 5.54 4.43
C VAL A 86 12.85 5.08 4.89
N ASP A 87 12.76 4.71 6.17
CA ASP A 87 11.51 4.26 6.77
C ASP A 87 10.64 5.44 7.22
N LEU A 88 9.33 5.34 6.99
CA LEU A 88 8.33 6.17 7.67
C LEU A 88 7.75 5.38 8.86
N GLY A 89 8.30 5.63 10.05
CA GLY A 89 8.00 4.87 11.26
C GLY A 89 9.18 4.01 11.70
N SER A 90 8.93 2.90 12.38
CA SER A 90 9.94 1.92 12.77
C SER A 90 9.34 0.52 12.92
N THR A 91 10.18 -0.47 13.20
CA THR A 91 9.74 -1.85 13.51
C THR A 91 8.86 -1.97 14.75
N THR A 92 8.78 -0.93 15.58
CA THR A 92 8.01 -0.93 16.85
C THR A 92 6.97 0.19 16.93
N LYS A 93 6.99 1.16 16.02
CA LYS A 93 6.08 2.30 16.01
C LYS A 93 5.63 2.59 14.58
N SER A 94 4.33 2.51 14.34
CA SER A 94 3.70 2.77 13.05
C SER A 94 2.75 3.96 13.13
N TRP A 95 2.39 4.47 11.96
CA TRP A 95 1.25 5.38 11.82
C TRP A 95 -0.05 4.59 11.91
N ASN A 96 -1.04 5.12 12.61
CA ASN A 96 -2.34 4.44 12.74
C ASN A 96 -3.09 4.36 11.41
N ASN A 97 -3.08 5.44 10.63
CA ASN A 97 -3.75 5.54 9.34
C ASN A 97 -2.89 6.31 8.34
N LEU A 98 -2.89 5.86 7.09
CA LEU A 98 -2.36 6.61 5.95
C LEU A 98 -3.52 6.95 5.01
N HIS A 99 -3.84 8.24 4.90
CA HIS A 99 -4.83 8.73 3.94
C HIS A 99 -4.09 9.20 2.68
N SER A 100 -4.08 8.38 1.62
CA SER A 100 -3.48 8.72 0.33
C SER A 100 -4.47 8.48 -0.80
N THR A 101 -4.37 9.28 -1.87
CA THR A 101 -5.11 9.03 -3.11
C THR A 101 -4.55 7.82 -3.87
N THR A 102 -3.21 7.70 -3.93
CA THR A 102 -2.50 6.61 -4.63
C THR A 102 -1.22 6.26 -3.87
N VAL A 103 -0.81 5.00 -3.94
CA VAL A 103 0.48 4.54 -3.41
C VAL A 103 1.28 3.94 -4.57
N TYR A 104 2.41 4.56 -4.92
CA TYR A 104 3.34 4.04 -5.92
C TYR A 104 4.41 3.20 -5.23
N THR A 105 4.67 2.00 -5.75
CA THR A 105 5.70 1.08 -5.24
C THR A 105 6.37 0.39 -6.42
N ASP A 106 7.71 0.27 -6.41
CA ASP A 106 8.46 -0.45 -7.48
C ASP A 106 8.18 -1.96 -7.44
N LYS A 107 8.12 -2.53 -6.22
CA LYS A 107 7.44 -3.78 -5.90
C LYS A 107 6.55 -3.52 -4.70
N THR A 108 5.28 -3.89 -4.80
CA THR A 108 4.29 -3.60 -3.76
C THR A 108 4.48 -4.51 -2.55
N VAL A 109 5.28 -4.07 -1.58
CA VAL A 109 5.31 -4.66 -0.23
C VAL A 109 4.14 -4.08 0.56
N LEU A 110 2.90 -4.41 0.16
CA LEU A 110 1.79 -4.43 1.12
C LEU A 110 2.05 -5.65 2.00
N ASN A 111 2.64 -5.45 3.18
CA ASN A 111 3.02 -6.51 4.12
C ASN A 111 3.58 -7.75 3.42
N ALA A 112 4.70 -7.64 2.69
CA ALA A 112 5.34 -8.84 2.14
C ALA A 112 5.81 -9.72 3.31
N GLN A 113 5.09 -10.81 3.54
CA GLN A 113 5.34 -11.74 4.64
C GLN A 113 5.33 -13.15 4.07
N ALA A 114 6.20 -14.01 4.59
CA ALA A 114 6.22 -15.42 4.21
C ALA A 114 4.95 -16.17 4.66
N SER A 115 4.25 -15.61 5.65
CA SER A 115 3.04 -16.13 6.26
C SER A 115 1.99 -15.03 6.41
N ALA A 116 0.72 -15.39 6.34
CA ALA A 116 -0.37 -14.45 6.49
C ALA A 116 -0.37 -13.72 7.86
N PRO A 117 -0.84 -12.46 7.93
CA PRO A 117 -1.08 -11.75 9.19
C PRO A 117 -1.96 -12.58 10.15
N GLY A 118 -1.61 -12.59 11.43
CA GLY A 118 -2.27 -13.45 12.43
C GLY A 118 -3.67 -13.00 12.89
N SER A 119 -4.05 -11.74 12.65
CA SER A 119 -5.35 -11.17 13.06
C SER A 119 -5.95 -10.29 11.95
N PRO A 120 -6.29 -10.85 10.78
CA PRO A 120 -6.88 -10.08 9.68
C PRO A 120 -8.36 -9.77 9.92
N VAL A 121 -8.82 -8.72 9.25
CA VAL A 121 -10.24 -8.42 9.03
C VAL A 121 -10.54 -8.44 7.53
N ASP A 122 -11.80 -8.61 7.15
CA ASP A 122 -12.16 -8.61 5.73
C ASP A 122 -11.69 -7.32 5.04
N GLY A 123 -11.05 -7.47 3.88
CA GLY A 123 -10.37 -6.40 3.17
C GLY A 123 -8.89 -6.23 3.54
N THR A 124 -8.34 -7.05 4.44
CA THR A 124 -6.88 -7.12 4.65
C THR A 124 -6.21 -7.65 3.39
N LEU A 125 -5.13 -6.99 2.97
CA LEU A 125 -4.36 -7.32 1.78
C LEU A 125 -2.90 -7.52 2.18
N TYR A 126 -2.27 -8.60 1.71
CA TYR A 126 -0.83 -8.78 1.87
C TYR A 126 -0.21 -9.48 0.66
N TYR A 127 1.10 -9.37 0.53
CA TYR A 127 1.87 -10.10 -0.47
C TYR A 127 2.54 -11.33 0.15
N ASN A 128 2.21 -12.52 -0.34
CA ASN A 128 2.87 -13.74 0.09
C ASN A 128 4.18 -13.92 -0.68
N SER A 129 5.30 -13.64 -0.02
CA SER A 129 6.62 -13.74 -0.65
C SER A 129 7.08 -15.16 -0.93
N THR A 130 6.47 -16.17 -0.29
CA THR A 130 6.78 -17.58 -0.54
C THR A 130 6.17 -18.06 -1.86
N THR A 131 4.95 -17.60 -2.16
CA THR A 131 4.19 -18.02 -3.35
C THR A 131 4.14 -16.97 -4.46
N ASP A 132 4.73 -15.79 -4.23
CA ASP A 132 4.74 -14.66 -5.16
C ASP A 132 3.31 -14.21 -5.55
N THR A 133 2.38 -14.25 -4.59
CA THR A 133 0.96 -13.96 -4.82
C THR A 133 0.44 -12.82 -3.96
N PHE A 134 -0.44 -12.01 -4.53
CA PHE A 134 -1.28 -11.09 -3.76
C PHE A 134 -2.43 -11.88 -3.13
N VAL A 135 -2.68 -11.67 -1.84
CA VAL A 135 -3.68 -12.42 -1.06
C VAL A 135 -4.58 -11.44 -0.31
N GLY A 136 -5.88 -11.66 -0.39
CA GLY A 136 -6.89 -10.90 0.34
C GLY A 136 -7.59 -11.77 1.38
N TYR A 137 -7.92 -11.19 2.53
CA TYR A 137 -8.82 -11.81 3.50
C TYR A 137 -10.26 -11.43 3.14
N VAL A 138 -11.06 -12.40 2.73
CA VAL A 138 -12.44 -12.22 2.27
C VAL A 138 -13.31 -13.28 2.92
N ASP A 139 -14.43 -12.85 3.50
CA ASP A 139 -15.40 -13.70 4.20
C ASP A 139 -14.73 -14.62 5.23
N GLY A 140 -13.72 -14.11 5.96
CA GLY A 140 -13.02 -14.87 6.98
C GLY A 140 -11.94 -15.85 6.47
N VAL A 141 -11.60 -15.83 5.17
CA VAL A 141 -10.65 -16.77 4.56
C VAL A 141 -9.60 -16.03 3.71
N TRP A 142 -8.34 -16.44 3.83
CA TRP A 142 -7.28 -15.98 2.94
C TRP A 142 -7.44 -16.58 1.55
N THR A 143 -7.59 -15.70 0.56
CA THR A 143 -7.82 -16.07 -0.83
C THR A 143 -6.74 -15.46 -1.71
N ASN A 144 -6.10 -16.28 -2.54
CA ASN A 144 -5.18 -15.78 -3.56
C ASN A 144 -5.95 -14.94 -4.57
N LEU A 145 -5.50 -13.70 -4.79
CA LEU A 145 -6.07 -12.76 -5.74
C LEU A 145 -5.41 -12.87 -7.12
N THR A 146 -4.64 -13.93 -7.36
CA THR A 146 -3.86 -14.18 -8.59
C THR A 146 -4.64 -14.95 -9.66
N GLY A 147 -5.97 -14.94 -9.61
CA GLY A 147 -6.86 -15.67 -10.53
C GLY A 147 -6.93 -15.10 -11.96
N ALA A 148 -5.80 -14.87 -12.62
CA ALA A 148 -5.77 -14.54 -14.04
C ALA A 148 -6.06 -15.81 -14.87
N VAL A 149 -7.19 -15.83 -15.57
CA VAL A 149 -7.47 -16.86 -16.59
C VAL A 149 -6.51 -16.64 -17.75
N THR A 150 -5.67 -17.63 -18.03
CA THR A 150 -4.77 -17.66 -19.18
C THR A 150 -5.35 -18.56 -20.27
N ALA A 151 -4.76 -18.60 -21.46
CA ALA A 151 -5.21 -19.51 -22.52
C ALA A 151 -5.08 -21.01 -22.15
N SER A 152 -4.32 -21.33 -21.10
CA SER A 152 -4.10 -22.68 -20.59
C SER A 152 -4.83 -22.99 -19.27
N SER A 153 -5.49 -22.02 -18.64
CA SER A 153 -6.20 -22.27 -17.39
C SER A 153 -7.48 -23.09 -17.63
N THR A 154 -7.78 -24.02 -16.73
CA THR A 154 -8.98 -24.87 -16.75
C THR A 154 -9.99 -24.48 -15.66
N ASP A 155 -10.02 -23.20 -15.28
CA ASP A 155 -10.86 -22.69 -14.18
C ASP A 155 -12.36 -22.85 -14.48
N THR A 156 -13.12 -23.36 -13.51
CA THR A 156 -14.57 -23.53 -13.62
C THR A 156 -15.29 -22.35 -12.99
N PHE A 157 -15.95 -21.52 -13.79
CA PHE A 157 -16.69 -20.35 -13.32
C PHE A 157 -18.16 -20.68 -13.05
N THR A 158 -18.53 -20.82 -11.77
CA THR A 158 -19.84 -21.31 -11.32
C THR A 158 -20.96 -20.26 -11.27
N ASN A 159 -20.65 -18.97 -11.43
CA ASN A 159 -21.64 -17.86 -11.38
C ASN A 159 -22.27 -17.49 -12.73
N LYS A 160 -21.79 -18.06 -13.85
CA LYS A 160 -22.31 -17.77 -15.19
C LYS A 160 -23.72 -18.35 -15.33
N SER A 161 -24.73 -17.65 -14.81
CA SER A 161 -26.16 -17.92 -15.06
C SER A 161 -26.47 -17.52 -16.50
N GLY A 162 -25.98 -18.30 -17.45
CA GLY A 162 -26.05 -18.01 -18.87
C GLY A 162 -25.49 -19.16 -19.69
N ASN A 163 -26.40 -19.78 -20.44
CA ASN A 163 -26.28 -20.81 -21.48
C ASN A 163 -24.88 -21.38 -21.78
N ILE A 164 -24.84 -22.71 -21.86
CA ILE A 164 -23.74 -23.69 -21.98
C ILE A 164 -22.80 -23.49 -23.22
N SER A 165 -22.71 -22.28 -23.80
CA SER A 165 -22.01 -21.99 -25.04
C SER A 165 -20.98 -20.86 -24.90
N MET A 166 -20.08 -20.97 -23.92
CA MET A 166 -18.89 -20.11 -23.87
C MET A 166 -17.77 -20.88 -23.18
N TRP A 167 -17.11 -21.76 -23.92
CA TRP A 167 -15.66 -22.04 -23.94
C TRP A 167 -15.48 -23.37 -24.69
N THR A 168 -14.85 -23.28 -25.85
CA THR A 168 -14.58 -24.41 -26.76
C THR A 168 -15.81 -25.17 -27.25
N ASN A 169 -16.41 -24.57 -28.27
CA ASN A 169 -16.76 -25.31 -29.47
C ASN A 169 -15.65 -26.32 -29.83
N ASN A 170 -15.88 -27.60 -29.56
CA ASN A 170 -15.45 -28.72 -30.39
C ASN A 170 -16.04 -30.01 -29.80
N SER A 171 -17.14 -30.47 -30.38
CA SER A 171 -17.43 -31.89 -30.75
C SER A 171 -18.81 -32.43 -30.40
N ASN A 172 -19.56 -31.89 -29.41
CA ASN A 172 -20.77 -32.59 -28.94
C ASN A 172 -22.10 -31.82 -29.08
N TYR A 173 -22.11 -30.66 -29.73
CA TYR A 173 -23.34 -29.96 -30.08
C TYR A 173 -23.49 -29.85 -31.60
N LEU A 174 -23.60 -30.98 -32.29
CA LEU A 174 -24.65 -31.24 -33.30
C LEU A 174 -24.63 -32.77 -33.66
N THR A 175 -25.67 -33.58 -33.90
CA THR A 175 -27.17 -33.46 -33.88
C THR A 175 -27.80 -34.26 -35.04
N ALA A 176 -27.52 -35.55 -35.12
CA ALA A 176 -28.23 -36.41 -36.07
C ALA A 176 -28.67 -37.67 -35.35
N GLU A 177 -29.97 -37.94 -35.41
CA GLU A 177 -30.49 -39.30 -35.29
C GLU A 177 -29.72 -40.18 -36.28
N THR A 178 -28.94 -41.14 -35.77
CA THR A 178 -28.20 -42.06 -36.63
C THR A 178 -29.06 -43.27 -36.95
N ILE A 179 -29.46 -43.43 -38.22
CA ILE A 179 -30.05 -44.68 -38.71
C ILE A 179 -28.91 -45.66 -39.04
N THR A 180 -28.95 -46.86 -38.47
CA THR A 180 -27.96 -47.89 -38.84
C THR A 180 -28.17 -48.32 -40.29
N LEU A 181 -27.10 -48.74 -40.99
CA LEU A 181 -27.24 -49.31 -42.34
C LEU A 181 -28.21 -50.49 -42.37
N THR A 182 -28.30 -51.25 -41.26
CA THR A 182 -29.28 -52.32 -41.08
C THR A 182 -30.71 -51.79 -41.08
N SER A 183 -30.99 -50.77 -40.28
CA SER A 183 -32.32 -50.13 -40.24
C SER A 183 -32.69 -49.52 -41.59
N LEU A 184 -31.74 -48.87 -42.27
CA LEU A 184 -31.97 -48.33 -43.61
C LEU A 184 -32.32 -49.42 -44.61
N LYS A 185 -31.56 -50.54 -44.64
CA LYS A 185 -31.84 -51.69 -45.50
C LYS A 185 -33.24 -52.26 -45.26
N THR A 186 -33.66 -52.35 -44.00
CA THR A 186 -35.00 -52.83 -43.65
C THR A 186 -36.09 -51.88 -44.15
N VAL A 187 -35.94 -50.57 -43.92
CA VAL A 187 -36.91 -49.56 -44.38
C VAL A 187 -36.97 -49.52 -45.91
N THR A 188 -35.83 -49.54 -46.60
CA THR A 188 -35.77 -49.57 -48.06
C THR A 188 -36.40 -50.85 -48.63
N ALA A 189 -36.11 -52.01 -48.04
CA ALA A 189 -36.68 -53.28 -48.47
C ALA A 189 -38.21 -53.35 -48.27
N ALA A 190 -38.72 -52.70 -47.23
CA ALA A 190 -40.14 -52.61 -46.92
C ALA A 190 -40.88 -51.50 -47.69
N SER A 191 -40.17 -50.61 -48.39
CA SER A 191 -40.80 -49.52 -49.14
C SER A 191 -41.58 -50.05 -50.36
N SER A 192 -42.78 -49.52 -50.58
CA SER A 192 -43.62 -49.83 -51.74
C SER A 192 -42.93 -49.53 -53.06
N ASP A 193 -42.14 -48.44 -53.09
CA ASP A 193 -41.43 -47.99 -54.29
C ASP A 193 -40.35 -48.99 -54.71
N PHE A 194 -39.65 -49.58 -53.74
CA PHE A 194 -38.67 -50.63 -54.04
C PHE A 194 -39.35 -51.95 -54.47
N ALA A 195 -40.55 -52.25 -53.96
CA ALA A 195 -41.34 -53.39 -54.41
C ALA A 195 -41.86 -53.21 -55.84
N ASP A 196 -42.35 -52.01 -56.19
CA ASP A 196 -42.77 -51.68 -57.55
C ASP A 196 -41.60 -51.75 -58.54
N PHE A 197 -40.44 -51.18 -58.18
CA PHE A 197 -39.23 -51.26 -59.00
C PHE A 197 -38.84 -52.70 -59.35
N LYS A 198 -38.83 -53.61 -58.36
CA LYS A 198 -38.56 -55.04 -58.61
C LYS A 198 -39.58 -55.66 -59.56
N THR A 199 -40.85 -55.31 -59.38
CA THR A 199 -41.95 -55.86 -60.20
C THR A 199 -41.83 -55.41 -61.65
N ARG A 200 -41.49 -54.14 -61.88
CA ARG A 200 -41.31 -53.58 -63.22
C ARG A 200 -40.06 -54.10 -63.92
N ILE A 201 -38.96 -54.29 -63.19
CA ILE A 201 -37.75 -54.93 -63.74
C ILE A 201 -37.98 -56.40 -64.07
N ALA A 202 -38.73 -57.13 -63.24
CA ALA A 202 -39.06 -58.52 -63.53
C ALA A 202 -39.99 -58.68 -64.75
N ALA A 203 -40.62 -57.59 -65.19
CA ALA A 203 -41.49 -57.54 -66.37
C ALA A 203 -40.80 -57.02 -67.64
N LEU A 204 -39.51 -56.65 -67.58
CA LEU A 204 -38.65 -56.32 -68.73
C LEU A 204 -37.92 -57.57 -69.23
#